data_AF-A0A818TAA9-F1
#
_entry.id   AF-A0A818TAA9-F1
#
_cell.length_a   1.000
_cell.length_b   1.000
_cell.length_c   1.000
_cell.angle_alpha   90.00
_cell.angle_beta   90.00
_cell.angle_gamma   90.00
#
_symmetry.space_group_name_H-M   'P 1'
#
loop_
_entity.id
_entity.type
_entity.pdbx_description
1 polymer ?
#
loop_
_entity_poly.entity_id
_entity_poly.type
_entity_poly.pdbx_seq_one_letter_code
_entity_poly.pdbx_strand_id
1 'polypeptide(L)'
;MPVDMFDIMIVRFSIHSIVFGIFATFYKHYNVFDTNGQPLACILNILMSIGTNFTYLAALYFIPLSDLNTIRYTYIVWAAILSIIFLKERFRIVNGISLFLTILGLILATKPHFFIKTLGHIFDRAPSSSSILIPTTTTTLTTTIVATTMTSSSYYYYLGIGFAFLSALAKATQLIARKQLLTTKQPHSVMNFQYTSVALLASLIYSIIRRFWQPEPYPWKWMGIAGSIIGFFRLLSVILFAKALKRENVQVIAIIASLDIVFAVLLQYIFFRQTKSLIFYLGASLIVISAIMLSVDRHSTNEQKRKTQINHDGNHQINNNV
;
A
#
# COMPACT_ATOMS: atom_id res chain seq x y z
N MET A 1 -28.20 -1.94 3.27
CA MET A 1 -27.77 -1.79 1.86
C MET A 1 -26.25 -1.80 1.84
N PRO A 2 -25.60 -2.50 0.90
CA PRO A 2 -24.15 -2.48 0.80
C PRO A 2 -23.71 -1.04 0.51
N VAL A 3 -23.08 -0.40 1.49
CA VAL A 3 -22.52 0.95 1.33
C VAL A 3 -21.39 0.85 0.33
N ASP A 4 -21.46 1.65 -0.72
CA ASP A 4 -20.40 1.68 -1.71
C ASP A 4 -19.17 2.38 -1.11
N MET A 5 -17.98 1.83 -1.38
CA MET A 5 -16.75 2.35 -0.79
C MET A 5 -16.43 3.77 -1.28
N PHE A 6 -16.89 4.11 -2.49
CA PHE A 6 -16.74 5.45 -3.07
C PHE A 6 -17.50 6.52 -2.27
N ASP A 7 -18.65 6.19 -1.69
CA ASP A 7 -19.46 7.12 -0.92
C ASP A 7 -18.72 7.54 0.37
N ILE A 8 -18.05 6.59 1.03
CA ILE A 8 -17.19 6.84 2.21
C ILE A 8 -15.96 7.68 1.81
N MET A 9 -15.42 7.46 0.60
CA MET A 9 -14.26 8.20 0.11
C MET A 9 -14.53 9.69 -0.10
N ILE A 10 -15.76 10.06 -0.48
CA ILE A 10 -16.15 11.47 -0.62
C ILE A 10 -16.01 12.20 0.72
N VAL A 11 -16.62 11.66 1.79
CA VAL A 11 -16.55 12.27 3.13
C VAL A 11 -15.10 12.40 3.58
N ARG A 12 -14.31 11.34 3.40
CA ARG A 12 -12.89 11.32 3.73
C ARG A 12 -12.12 12.41 2.97
N PHE A 13 -12.26 12.50 1.65
CA PHE A 13 -11.51 13.46 0.83
C PHE A 13 -11.96 14.89 1.06
N SER A 14 -13.24 15.13 1.35
CA SER A 14 -13.73 16.45 1.78
C SER A 14 -13.02 16.91 3.05
N ILE A 15 -12.94 16.06 4.07
CA ILE A 15 -12.23 16.38 5.32
C ILE A 15 -10.75 16.66 5.05
N HIS A 16 -10.08 15.82 4.26
CA HIS A 16 -8.66 16.04 3.93
C HIS A 16 -8.43 17.34 3.15
N SER A 17 -9.25 17.61 2.14
CA SER A 17 -9.15 18.82 1.32
C SER A 17 -9.37 20.07 2.15
N ILE A 18 -10.39 20.09 3.02
CA ILE A 18 -10.68 21.22 3.90
C ILE A 18 -9.51 21.46 4.86
N VAL A 19 -9.01 20.42 5.54
CA VAL A 19 -7.95 20.58 6.55
C VAL A 19 -6.62 21.01 5.91
N PHE A 20 -6.19 20.38 4.81
CA PHE A 20 -4.95 20.77 4.15
C PHE A 20 -5.06 22.10 3.41
N GLY A 21 -6.26 22.44 2.91
CA GLY A 21 -6.56 23.72 2.28
C GLY A 21 -6.50 24.87 3.28
N ILE A 22 -7.18 24.73 4.43
CA ILE A 22 -7.14 25.74 5.49
C ILE A 22 -5.71 25.93 5.99
N PHE A 23 -4.97 24.84 6.23
CA PHE A 23 -3.60 24.92 6.70
C PHE A 23 -2.66 25.57 5.67
N ALA A 24 -2.83 25.29 4.37
CA ALA A 24 -2.00 25.88 3.32
C ALA A 24 -2.29 27.36 3.11
N THR A 25 -3.58 27.74 3.06
CA THR A 25 -4.01 29.11 2.74
C THR A 25 -3.94 30.06 3.92
N PHE A 26 -4.42 29.65 5.10
CA PHE A 26 -4.57 30.56 6.25
C PHE A 26 -3.36 30.58 7.18
N TYR A 27 -2.66 29.46 7.36
CA TYR A 27 -1.58 29.40 8.36
C TYR A 27 -0.20 29.77 7.80
N LYS A 28 0.06 29.37 6.55
CA LYS A 28 1.37 29.58 5.92
C LYS A 28 1.36 30.39 4.64
N HIS A 29 0.17 30.83 4.19
CA HIS A 29 -0.02 31.63 2.97
C HIS A 29 0.77 31.07 1.77
N TYR A 30 0.72 29.75 1.59
CA TYR A 30 1.41 29.12 0.46
C TYR A 30 0.62 29.28 -0.83
N ASN A 31 1.33 29.55 -1.93
CA ASN A 31 0.77 29.43 -3.26
C ASN A 31 0.46 27.96 -3.56
N VAL A 32 -0.82 27.63 -3.57
CA VAL A 32 -1.33 26.25 -3.69
C VAL A 32 -0.99 25.61 -5.05
N PHE A 33 -0.69 26.44 -6.05
CA PHE A 33 -0.35 26.02 -7.41
C PHE A 33 1.14 26.14 -7.75
N ASP A 34 1.95 26.71 -6.85
CA ASP A 34 3.38 26.80 -7.11
C ASP A 34 4.02 25.43 -6.98
N THR A 35 4.78 25.05 -8.00
CA THR A 35 5.34 23.71 -8.13
C THR A 35 6.86 23.66 -7.92
N ASN A 36 7.47 24.72 -7.36
CA ASN A 36 8.90 24.77 -6.98
C ASN A 36 9.82 24.10 -8.04
N GLY A 37 9.55 24.32 -9.33
CA GLY A 37 10.36 23.78 -10.44
C GLY A 37 10.22 22.29 -10.77
N GLN A 38 9.29 21.51 -10.18
CA GLN A 38 9.07 20.09 -10.52
C GLN A 38 7.60 19.74 -10.84
N PRO A 39 7.00 20.32 -11.90
CA PRO A 39 5.62 20.07 -12.29
C PRO A 39 5.34 18.60 -12.63
N LEU A 40 6.29 17.91 -13.28
CA LEU A 40 6.15 16.51 -13.66
C LEU A 40 5.96 15.60 -12.43
N ALA A 41 6.77 15.77 -11.39
CA ALA A 41 6.67 14.96 -10.17
C ALA A 41 5.35 15.20 -9.42
N CYS A 42 4.84 16.44 -9.47
CA CYS A 42 3.56 16.81 -8.90
C CYS A 42 2.40 16.13 -9.62
N ILE A 43 2.35 16.26 -10.96
CA ILE A 43 1.33 15.62 -11.80
C ILE A 43 1.38 14.10 -11.64
N LEU A 44 2.58 13.52 -11.67
CA LEU A 44 2.78 12.08 -11.49
C LEU A 44 2.28 11.62 -10.11
N ASN A 45 2.58 12.37 -9.05
CA ASN A 45 2.08 12.06 -7.71
C ASN A 45 0.54 12.10 -7.67
N ILE A 46 -0.11 13.12 -8.22
CA ILE A 46 -1.57 13.24 -8.23
C ILE A 46 -2.19 12.09 -9.02
N LEU A 47 -1.73 11.86 -10.26
CA LEU A 47 -2.25 10.82 -11.15
C LEU A 47 -2.10 9.42 -10.55
N MET A 48 -0.90 9.09 -10.05
CA MET A 48 -0.64 7.77 -9.45
C MET A 48 -1.38 7.58 -8.14
N SER A 49 -1.60 8.65 -7.36
CA SER A 49 -2.40 8.57 -6.14
C SER A 49 -3.86 8.24 -6.44
N ILE A 50 -4.47 8.92 -7.42
CA ILE A 50 -5.86 8.65 -7.84
C ILE A 50 -5.94 7.24 -8.43
N GLY A 51 -5.03 6.93 -9.36
CA GLY A 51 -4.93 5.62 -9.98
C GLY A 51 -4.83 4.49 -8.95
N THR A 52 -4.02 4.65 -7.90
CA THR A 52 -3.90 3.66 -6.82
C THR A 52 -5.23 3.41 -6.12
N ASN A 53 -5.99 4.46 -5.75
CA ASN A 53 -7.26 4.29 -5.03
C ASN A 53 -8.33 3.68 -5.94
N PHE A 54 -8.45 4.15 -7.19
CA PHE A 54 -9.45 3.64 -8.13
C PHE A 54 -9.18 2.20 -8.55
N THR A 55 -7.94 1.85 -8.89
CA THR A 55 -7.56 0.46 -9.24
C THR A 55 -7.69 -0.49 -8.06
N TYR A 56 -7.39 -0.03 -6.84
CA TYR A 56 -7.60 -0.82 -5.63
C TYR A 56 -9.09 -1.10 -5.39
N LEU A 57 -9.95 -0.08 -5.51
CA LEU A 57 -11.39 -0.27 -5.40
C LEU A 57 -11.93 -1.16 -6.51
N ALA A 58 -11.51 -0.96 -7.76
CA ALA A 58 -11.92 -1.80 -8.88
C ALA A 58 -11.55 -3.28 -8.63
N ALA A 59 -10.35 -3.55 -8.11
CA ALA A 59 -9.91 -4.90 -7.79
C ALA A 59 -10.71 -5.55 -6.65
N LEU A 60 -11.21 -4.76 -5.68
CA LEU A 60 -12.04 -5.27 -4.58
C LEU A 60 -13.37 -5.86 -5.04
N TYR A 61 -13.91 -5.44 -6.18
CA TYR A 61 -15.14 -6.03 -6.73
C TYR A 61 -14.91 -7.42 -7.33
N PHE A 62 -13.68 -7.74 -7.72
CA PHE A 62 -13.37 -8.97 -8.47
C PHE A 62 -12.65 -10.04 -7.63
N ILE A 63 -11.95 -9.64 -6.56
CA ILE A 63 -11.07 -10.51 -5.77
C ILE A 63 -11.29 -10.32 -4.27
N PRO A 64 -11.19 -11.39 -3.45
CA PRO A 64 -11.23 -11.26 -2.00
C PRO A 64 -10.13 -10.33 -1.45
N LEU A 65 -10.47 -9.61 -0.38
CA LEU A 65 -9.60 -8.62 0.26
C LEU A 65 -8.20 -9.19 0.65
N SER A 66 -8.10 -10.47 1.00
CA SER A 66 -6.84 -11.13 1.33
C SER A 66 -5.87 -11.24 0.14
N ASP A 67 -6.37 -11.73 -1.00
CA ASP A 67 -5.59 -11.88 -2.24
C ASP A 67 -5.17 -10.50 -2.77
N LEU A 68 -6.11 -9.53 -2.76
CA LEU A 68 -5.82 -8.16 -3.16
C LEU A 68 -4.71 -7.52 -2.31
N ASN A 69 -4.79 -7.64 -0.99
CA ASN A 69 -3.79 -7.05 -0.10
C ASN A 69 -2.40 -7.65 -0.35
N THR A 70 -2.32 -8.98 -0.56
CA THR A 70 -1.06 -9.66 -0.87
C THR A 70 -0.43 -9.11 -2.13
N ILE A 71 -1.20 -9.06 -3.22
CA ILE A 71 -0.70 -8.57 -4.51
C ILE A 71 -0.31 -7.09 -4.37
N ARG A 72 -1.13 -6.29 -3.68
CA ARG A 72 -0.82 -4.89 -3.41
C ARG A 72 0.52 -4.73 -2.70
N TYR A 73 0.81 -5.50 -1.66
CA TYR A 73 2.07 -5.42 -0.90
C TYR A 73 3.32 -5.74 -1.74
N THR A 74 3.17 -6.32 -2.93
CA THR A 74 4.26 -6.39 -3.93
C THR A 74 4.81 -5.00 -4.29
N TYR A 75 4.06 -3.91 -4.02
CA TYR A 75 4.57 -2.53 -4.16
C TYR A 75 5.87 -2.32 -3.39
N ILE A 76 6.15 -3.09 -2.32
CA ILE A 76 7.38 -2.98 -1.54
C ILE A 76 8.61 -3.29 -2.41
N VAL A 77 8.50 -4.32 -3.25
CA VAL A 77 9.56 -4.71 -4.20
C VAL A 77 9.72 -3.65 -5.28
N TRP A 78 8.61 -3.21 -5.88
CA TRP A 78 8.63 -2.16 -6.89
C TRP A 78 9.17 -0.84 -6.35
N ALA A 79 8.80 -0.47 -5.12
CA ALA A 79 9.31 0.71 -4.44
C ALA A 79 10.81 0.62 -4.20
N ALA A 80 11.34 -0.55 -3.85
CA ALA A 80 12.76 -0.75 -3.68
C ALA A 80 13.53 -0.62 -5.00
N ILE A 81 13.07 -1.26 -6.07
CA ILE A 81 13.68 -1.19 -7.40
C ILE A 81 13.67 0.25 -7.91
N LEU A 82 12.50 0.89 -7.89
CA LEU A 82 12.37 2.23 -8.43
C LEU A 82 13.06 3.28 -7.55
N SER A 83 13.23 3.07 -6.23
CA SER A 83 14.02 4.01 -5.42
C SER A 83 15.52 3.97 -5.77
N ILE A 84 16.05 2.81 -6.18
CA ILE A 84 17.42 2.72 -6.69
C ILE A 84 17.55 3.50 -8.00
N ILE A 85 16.59 3.32 -8.92
CA ILE A 85 16.62 3.95 -10.24
C ILE A 85 16.42 5.48 -10.15
N PHE A 86 15.37 5.93 -9.47
CA PHE A 86 14.94 7.34 -9.51
C PHE A 86 15.56 8.21 -8.42
N LEU A 87 15.89 7.65 -7.25
CA LEU A 87 16.48 8.42 -6.14
C LEU A 87 17.98 8.17 -5.99
N LYS A 88 18.53 7.18 -6.73
CA LYS A 88 19.93 6.75 -6.61
C LYS A 88 20.32 6.43 -5.15
N GLU A 89 19.35 5.91 -4.37
CA GLU A 89 19.58 5.48 -2.99
C GLU A 89 20.54 4.28 -2.97
N ARG A 90 21.52 4.29 -2.06
CA ARG A 90 22.45 3.15 -1.88
C ARG A 90 21.68 1.95 -1.35
N PHE A 91 21.68 0.85 -2.11
CA PHE A 91 21.09 -0.43 -1.69
C PHE A 91 22.08 -1.20 -0.81
N ARG A 92 21.80 -1.27 0.50
CA ARG A 92 22.61 -2.07 1.42
C ARG A 92 22.16 -3.53 1.38
N ILE A 93 23.09 -4.45 1.60
CA ILE A 93 22.83 -5.89 1.65
C ILE A 93 21.75 -6.21 2.71
N VAL A 94 21.79 -5.52 3.86
CA VAL A 94 20.76 -5.64 4.92
C VAL A 94 19.37 -5.31 4.39
N ASN A 95 19.21 -4.26 3.58
CA ASN A 95 17.93 -3.92 2.96
C ASN A 95 17.44 -5.06 2.05
N GLY A 96 18.35 -5.73 1.32
CA GLY A 96 18.04 -6.87 0.47
C GLY A 96 17.58 -8.10 1.25
N ILE A 97 18.28 -8.45 2.34
CA ILE A 97 17.90 -9.57 3.22
C ILE A 97 16.54 -9.28 3.88
N SER A 98 16.35 -8.07 4.43
CA SER A 98 15.07 -7.65 5.00
C SER A 98 13.94 -7.73 3.96
N LEU A 99 14.17 -7.24 2.74
CA LEU A 99 13.19 -7.30 1.65
C LEU A 99 12.78 -8.75 1.33
N PHE A 100 13.75 -9.65 1.19
CA PHE A 100 13.48 -11.07 0.95
C PHE A 100 12.64 -11.68 2.08
N LEU A 101 13.01 -11.40 3.33
CA LEU A 101 12.31 -11.91 4.51
C LEU A 101 10.89 -11.35 4.62
N THR A 102 10.68 -10.07 4.26
CA THR A 102 9.35 -9.45 4.20
C THR A 102 8.46 -10.11 3.14
N ILE A 103 8.98 -10.38 1.94
CA ILE A 103 8.22 -11.05 0.87
C ILE A 103 7.82 -12.46 1.31
N LEU A 104 8.77 -13.22 1.85
CA LEU A 104 8.52 -14.58 2.34
C LEU A 104 7.47 -14.58 3.46
N GLY A 105 7.63 -13.68 4.44
CA GLY A 105 6.68 -13.51 5.53
C GLY A 105 5.28 -13.12 5.06
N LEU A 106 5.18 -12.25 4.04
CA LEU A 106 3.91 -11.86 3.45
C LEU A 106 3.20 -13.03 2.77
N ILE A 107 3.90 -13.82 1.96
CA ILE A 107 3.33 -14.99 1.26
C ILE A 107 2.79 -16.01 2.29
N LEU A 108 3.54 -16.26 3.36
CA LEU A 108 3.15 -17.14 4.45
C LEU A 108 1.95 -16.61 5.23
N ALA A 109 1.93 -15.31 5.51
CA ALA A 109 0.86 -14.66 6.27
C ALA A 109 -0.45 -14.65 5.48
N THR A 110 -0.45 -14.27 4.21
CA THR A 110 -1.70 -14.05 3.50
C THR A 110 -2.27 -15.28 2.82
N LYS A 111 -1.46 -16.33 2.60
CA LYS A 111 -1.86 -17.55 1.88
C LYS A 111 -2.76 -17.25 0.67
N PRO A 112 -2.31 -16.46 -0.30
CA PRO A 112 -3.18 -16.05 -1.38
C PRO A 112 -3.60 -17.29 -2.18
N HIS A 113 -4.90 -17.40 -2.47
CA HIS A 113 -5.46 -18.58 -3.13
C HIS A 113 -4.82 -18.80 -4.51
N PHE A 114 -4.48 -17.71 -5.19
CA PHE A 114 -3.72 -17.71 -6.44
C PHE A 114 -2.38 -18.47 -6.33
N PHE A 115 -1.58 -18.20 -5.29
CA PHE A 115 -0.25 -18.79 -5.15
C PHE A 115 -0.36 -20.29 -4.86
N ILE A 116 -1.29 -20.68 -3.99
CA ILE A 116 -1.53 -22.10 -3.66
C ILE A 116 -2.00 -22.87 -4.90
N LYS A 117 -2.95 -22.31 -5.67
CA LYS A 117 -3.44 -22.93 -6.91
C LYS A 117 -2.33 -23.06 -7.97
N THR A 118 -1.50 -22.03 -8.11
CA THR A 118 -0.38 -22.03 -9.07
C THR A 118 0.70 -23.02 -8.66
N LEU A 119 1.08 -23.07 -7.38
CA LEU A 119 2.03 -24.08 -6.88
C LEU A 119 1.50 -25.49 -7.03
N GLY A 120 0.24 -25.74 -6.67
CA GLY A 120 -0.41 -27.04 -6.87
C GLY A 120 -0.30 -27.49 -8.33
N HIS A 121 -0.63 -26.62 -9.28
CA HIS A 121 -0.53 -26.94 -10.70
C HIS A 121 0.92 -27.14 -11.21
N ILE A 122 1.92 -26.55 -10.56
CA ILE A 122 3.34 -26.77 -10.89
C ILE A 122 3.84 -28.08 -10.29
N PHE A 123 3.47 -28.37 -9.03
CA PHE A 123 3.92 -29.55 -8.29
C PHE A 123 3.17 -30.83 -8.70
N ASP A 124 1.87 -30.75 -9.00
CA ASP A 124 1.06 -31.88 -9.51
C ASP A 124 1.42 -32.25 -10.97
N ARG A 125 2.20 -31.41 -11.65
CA ARG A 125 2.75 -31.67 -12.98
C ARG A 125 4.12 -32.34 -12.95
N ALA A 126 4.69 -32.58 -11.76
CA ALA A 126 5.80 -33.51 -11.62
C ALA A 126 5.27 -34.94 -11.82
N PRO A 127 5.92 -35.80 -12.62
CA PRO A 127 5.45 -37.16 -12.84
C PRO A 127 5.66 -37.97 -11.56
N SER A 128 4.68 -37.99 -10.67
CA SER A 128 4.53 -39.09 -9.72
C SER A 128 4.00 -40.28 -10.52
N SER A 129 4.93 -41.04 -11.08
CA SER A 129 4.69 -42.42 -11.45
C SER A 129 3.99 -43.15 -10.29
N SER A 130 2.84 -43.76 -10.62
CA SER A 130 2.08 -44.75 -9.86
C SER A 130 1.48 -44.29 -8.52
N SER A 131 0.14 -44.29 -8.39
CA SER A 131 -0.61 -45.53 -8.23
C SER A 131 -2.10 -45.31 -7.92
N ILE A 132 -2.90 -46.19 -8.54
CA ILE A 132 -4.24 -46.70 -8.20
C ILE A 132 -5.48 -45.86 -8.55
N LEU A 133 -6.10 -46.34 -9.63
CA LEU A 133 -7.43 -46.14 -10.16
C LEU A 133 -8.49 -46.71 -9.20
N ILE A 134 -9.41 -45.89 -8.70
CA ILE A 134 -10.70 -46.36 -8.17
C ILE A 134 -11.80 -45.71 -9.01
N PRO A 135 -12.54 -46.49 -9.82
CA PRO A 135 -13.64 -45.96 -10.62
C PRO A 135 -14.90 -45.92 -9.76
N THR A 136 -15.44 -44.72 -9.53
CA THR A 136 -16.85 -44.60 -9.13
C THR A 136 -17.54 -43.71 -10.14
N THR A 137 -18.21 -44.41 -11.06
CA THR A 137 -19.23 -43.92 -11.97
C THR A 137 -20.24 -43.00 -11.28
N THR A 138 -20.71 -41.99 -12.04
CA THR A 138 -22.03 -41.30 -12.00
C THR A 138 -21.94 -39.79 -11.80
N THR A 139 -21.64 -39.01 -12.86
CA THR A 139 -22.29 -37.71 -13.23
C THR A 139 -21.55 -37.06 -14.42
N THR A 140 -21.89 -37.46 -15.64
CA THR A 140 -21.32 -36.88 -16.88
C THR A 140 -22.18 -35.76 -17.51
N LEU A 141 -23.26 -35.32 -16.85
CA LEU A 141 -24.14 -34.25 -17.36
C LEU A 141 -24.08 -32.94 -16.55
N THR A 142 -23.53 -32.96 -15.34
CA THR A 142 -23.38 -31.77 -14.48
C THR A 142 -22.09 -31.00 -14.76
N THR A 143 -21.09 -31.64 -15.37
CA THR A 143 -19.76 -31.07 -15.62
C THR A 143 -19.78 -29.96 -16.68
N THR A 144 -20.72 -30.02 -17.64
CA THR A 144 -20.79 -29.04 -18.73
C THR A 144 -21.43 -27.72 -18.28
N ILE A 145 -22.44 -27.75 -17.41
CA ILE A 145 -23.12 -26.53 -16.91
C ILE A 145 -22.28 -25.83 -15.82
N VAL A 146 -21.54 -26.62 -15.03
CA VAL A 146 -20.56 -26.09 -14.08
C VAL A 146 -19.36 -25.50 -14.83
N ALA A 147 -18.89 -26.10 -15.93
CA ALA A 147 -17.80 -25.52 -16.73
C ALA A 147 -18.17 -24.14 -17.30
N THR A 148 -19.38 -23.92 -17.80
CA THR A 148 -19.79 -22.61 -18.36
C THR A 148 -20.01 -21.52 -17.32
N THR A 149 -20.32 -21.88 -16.07
CA THR A 149 -20.42 -20.91 -14.95
C THR A 149 -19.07 -20.66 -14.27
N MET A 150 -18.16 -21.63 -14.29
CA MET A 150 -16.78 -21.51 -13.79
C MET A 150 -15.87 -20.67 -14.70
N THR A 151 -16.16 -20.58 -16.01
CA THR A 151 -15.36 -19.78 -16.96
C THR A 151 -15.61 -18.27 -16.81
N SER A 152 -16.86 -17.83 -16.62
CA SER A 152 -17.16 -16.42 -16.37
C SER A 152 -16.55 -15.91 -15.06
N SER A 153 -16.60 -16.71 -13.98
CA SER A 153 -15.96 -16.37 -12.70
C SER A 153 -14.43 -16.27 -12.81
N SER A 154 -13.81 -17.13 -13.62
CA SER A 154 -12.36 -17.13 -13.82
C SER A 154 -11.85 -15.88 -14.54
N TYR A 155 -12.56 -15.39 -15.56
CA TYR A 155 -12.15 -14.18 -16.31
C TYR A 155 -12.12 -12.94 -15.40
N TYR A 156 -13.18 -12.71 -14.62
CA TYR A 156 -13.24 -11.59 -13.68
C TYR A 156 -12.15 -11.68 -12.60
N TYR A 157 -11.84 -12.89 -12.14
CA TYR A 157 -10.74 -13.09 -11.19
C TYR A 157 -9.38 -12.65 -11.76
N TYR A 158 -9.00 -13.08 -12.97
CA TYR A 158 -7.73 -12.64 -13.58
C TYR A 158 -7.69 -11.14 -13.87
N LEU A 159 -8.82 -10.56 -14.27
CA LEU A 159 -8.96 -9.11 -14.45
C LEU A 159 -8.69 -8.36 -13.14
N GLY A 160 -9.24 -8.85 -12.03
CA GLY A 160 -8.95 -8.34 -10.69
C GLY A 160 -7.46 -8.41 -10.31
N ILE A 161 -6.75 -9.47 -10.72
CA ILE A 161 -5.30 -9.62 -10.44
C ILE A 161 -4.55 -8.53 -11.19
N GLY A 162 -4.94 -8.28 -12.44
CA GLY A 162 -4.40 -7.18 -13.26
C GLY A 162 -4.56 -5.82 -12.57
N PHE A 163 -5.76 -5.50 -12.08
CA PHE A 163 -5.99 -4.25 -11.35
C PHE A 163 -5.23 -4.18 -10.02
N ALA A 164 -5.12 -5.29 -9.29
CA ALA A 164 -4.37 -5.37 -8.05
C ALA A 164 -2.87 -5.08 -8.28
N PHE A 165 -2.29 -5.65 -9.33
CA PHE A 165 -0.90 -5.42 -9.71
C PHE A 165 -0.67 -4.00 -10.21
N LEU A 166 -1.59 -3.46 -11.02
CA LEU A 166 -1.54 -2.06 -11.45
C LEU A 166 -1.61 -1.10 -10.25
N SER A 167 -2.44 -1.40 -9.25
CA SER A 167 -2.48 -0.65 -7.99
C SER A 167 -1.15 -0.71 -7.23
N ALA A 168 -0.49 -1.87 -7.20
CA ALA A 168 0.83 -2.03 -6.58
C ALA A 168 1.89 -1.16 -7.27
N LEU A 169 1.93 -1.17 -8.60
CA LEU A 169 2.84 -0.32 -9.38
C LEU A 169 2.55 1.17 -9.18
N ALA A 170 1.28 1.57 -9.29
CA ALA A 170 0.86 2.94 -9.05
C ALA A 170 1.23 3.40 -7.62
N LYS A 171 1.06 2.52 -6.63
CA LYS A 171 1.41 2.80 -5.24
C LYS A 171 2.91 3.01 -5.03
N ALA A 172 3.73 2.18 -5.68
CA ALA A 172 5.17 2.32 -5.66
C ALA A 172 5.58 3.65 -6.30
N THR A 173 5.16 3.92 -7.54
CA THR A 173 5.46 5.17 -8.26
C THR A 173 4.99 6.40 -7.48
N GLN A 174 3.80 6.36 -6.87
CA GLN A 174 3.31 7.41 -5.99
C GLN A 174 4.28 7.67 -4.83
N LEU A 175 4.79 6.62 -4.18
CA LEU A 175 5.70 6.75 -3.04
C LEU A 175 7.01 7.49 -3.42
N ILE A 176 7.52 7.21 -4.61
CA ILE A 176 8.76 7.78 -5.15
C ILE A 176 8.55 9.23 -5.58
N ALA A 177 7.50 9.50 -6.35
CA ALA A 177 7.13 10.86 -6.74
C ALA A 177 6.95 11.74 -5.50
N ARG A 178 6.28 11.20 -4.46
CA ARG A 178 6.12 11.88 -3.18
C ARG A 178 7.46 12.19 -2.53
N LYS A 179 8.39 11.22 -2.45
CA LYS A 179 9.72 11.43 -1.87
C LYS A 179 10.54 12.47 -2.65
N GLN A 180 10.44 12.49 -3.98
CA GLN A 180 11.09 13.52 -4.82
C GLN A 180 10.56 14.92 -4.48
N LEU A 181 9.24 15.09 -4.40
CA LEU A 181 8.62 16.37 -4.02
C LEU A 181 9.06 16.85 -2.62
N LEU A 182 9.25 15.93 -1.68
CA LEU A 182 9.78 16.28 -0.35
C LEU A 182 11.24 16.75 -0.38
N THR A 183 12.02 16.26 -1.33
CA THR A 183 13.44 16.65 -1.51
C THR A 183 13.53 18.07 -2.07
N THR A 184 12.59 18.47 -2.92
CA THR A 184 12.46 19.80 -3.54
C THR A 184 11.88 20.86 -2.58
N LYS A 185 11.91 20.58 -1.27
CA LYS A 185 11.40 21.46 -0.19
C LYS A 185 9.93 21.89 -0.36
N GLN A 186 9.13 21.16 -1.14
CA GLN A 186 7.71 21.48 -1.26
C GLN A 186 7.00 21.26 0.09
N PRO A 187 6.09 22.16 0.48
CA PRO A 187 5.34 22.01 1.72
C PRO A 187 4.39 20.80 1.63
N HIS A 188 4.47 19.92 2.64
CA HIS A 188 3.67 18.70 2.72
C HIS A 188 2.15 18.95 2.56
N SER A 189 1.66 20.09 3.06
CA SER A 189 0.23 20.45 3.00
C SER A 189 -0.24 20.71 1.58
N VAL A 190 0.56 21.41 0.76
CA VAL A 190 0.17 21.76 -0.62
C VAL A 190 0.08 20.50 -1.48
N MET A 191 1.10 19.63 -1.41
CA MET A 191 1.10 18.36 -2.13
C MET A 191 -0.09 17.46 -1.73
N ASN A 192 -0.44 17.42 -0.44
CA ASN A 192 -1.58 16.65 0.02
C ASN A 192 -2.90 17.27 -0.43
N PHE A 193 -3.04 18.59 -0.35
CA PHE A 193 -4.21 19.32 -0.79
C PHE A 193 -4.49 19.09 -2.28
N GLN A 194 -3.49 19.27 -3.15
CA GLN A 194 -3.61 19.06 -4.59
C GLN A 194 -4.13 17.65 -4.91
N TYR A 195 -3.52 16.63 -4.31
CA TYR A 195 -4.00 15.25 -4.48
C TYR A 195 -5.43 15.05 -3.97
N THR A 196 -5.76 15.53 -2.76
CA THR A 196 -7.08 15.29 -2.15
C THR A 196 -8.19 16.04 -2.88
N SER A 197 -7.90 17.23 -3.42
CA SER A 197 -8.86 18.02 -4.19
C SER A 197 -9.20 17.37 -5.53
N VAL A 198 -8.20 16.86 -6.25
CA VAL A 198 -8.45 16.15 -7.52
C VAL A 198 -9.13 14.79 -7.25
N ALA A 199 -8.73 14.08 -6.19
CA ALA A 199 -9.39 12.83 -5.79
C ALA A 199 -10.85 13.05 -5.34
N LEU A 200 -11.15 14.15 -4.67
CA LEU A 200 -12.51 14.56 -4.31
C LEU A 200 -13.34 14.80 -5.57
N LEU A 201 -12.81 15.55 -6.54
CA LEU A 201 -13.49 15.81 -7.80
C LEU A 201 -13.78 14.51 -8.57
N ALA A 202 -12.80 13.62 -8.67
CA ALA A 202 -12.99 12.31 -9.31
C ALA A 202 -14.05 11.45 -8.60
N SER A 203 -14.08 11.50 -7.25
CA SER A 203 -15.06 10.75 -6.46
C SER A 203 -16.48 11.33 -6.59
N LEU A 204 -16.60 12.66 -6.67
CA LEU A 204 -17.88 13.33 -6.93
C LEU A 204 -18.41 13.01 -8.33
N ILE A 205 -17.56 13.06 -9.36
CA ILE A 205 -17.95 12.71 -10.73
C ILE A 205 -18.44 11.26 -10.78
N TYR A 206 -17.71 10.32 -10.17
CA TYR A 206 -18.13 8.92 -10.10
C TYR A 206 -19.50 8.76 -9.42
N SER A 207 -19.71 9.44 -8.30
CA SER A 207 -20.97 9.42 -7.55
C SER A 207 -22.15 10.01 -8.35
N ILE A 208 -21.93 11.10 -9.10
CA ILE A 208 -22.96 11.68 -9.99
C ILE A 208 -23.32 10.70 -11.12
N ILE A 209 -22.32 10.09 -11.77
CA ILE A 209 -22.57 9.11 -12.84
C ILE A 209 -23.32 7.91 -12.30
N ARG A 210 -22.87 7.36 -11.16
CA ARG A 210 -23.54 6.22 -10.50
C ARG A 210 -24.99 6.57 -10.13
N ARG A 211 -25.23 7.79 -9.66
CA ARG A 211 -26.57 8.29 -9.32
C ARG A 211 -27.53 8.30 -10.51
N PHE A 212 -27.01 8.60 -11.70
CA PHE A 212 -27.81 8.59 -12.92
C PHE A 212 -28.31 7.19 -13.28
N TRP A 213 -27.51 6.15 -13.00
CA TRP A 213 -27.86 4.76 -13.30
C TRP A 213 -28.66 4.05 -12.20
N GLN A 214 -28.40 4.38 -10.93
CA GLN A 214 -29.07 3.77 -9.78
C GLN A 214 -29.38 4.83 -8.70
N PRO A 215 -30.60 5.39 -8.68
CA PRO A 215 -31.00 6.39 -7.69
C PRO A 215 -31.34 5.75 -6.33
N GLU A 216 -30.33 5.29 -5.59
CA GLU A 216 -30.50 4.72 -4.24
C GLU A 216 -30.35 5.77 -3.12
N PRO A 217 -31.19 5.79 -2.07
CA PRO A 217 -31.04 6.76 -0.98
C PRO A 217 -29.69 6.61 -0.25
N TYR A 218 -28.92 7.69 -0.12
CA TYR A 218 -27.64 7.67 0.58
C TYR A 218 -27.82 7.41 2.08
N PRO A 219 -27.04 6.49 2.68
CA PRO A 219 -27.02 6.26 4.11
C PRO A 219 -26.19 7.34 4.83
N TRP A 220 -26.61 8.60 4.74
CA TRP A 220 -25.87 9.78 5.20
C TRP A 220 -25.38 9.68 6.64
N LYS A 221 -26.19 9.12 7.56
CA LYS A 221 -25.84 8.98 8.98
C LYS A 221 -24.61 8.09 9.18
N TRP A 222 -24.62 6.89 8.61
CA TRP A 222 -23.52 5.94 8.73
C TRP A 222 -22.29 6.38 7.93
N MET A 223 -22.50 6.91 6.73
CA MET A 223 -21.43 7.43 5.88
C MET A 223 -20.71 8.62 6.52
N GLY A 224 -21.46 9.55 7.12
CA GLY A 224 -20.91 10.70 7.82
C GLY A 224 -20.04 10.28 9.01
N ILE A 225 -20.56 9.39 9.87
CA ILE A 225 -19.83 8.93 11.06
C ILE A 225 -18.61 8.08 10.67
N ALA A 226 -18.79 7.02 9.86
CA ALA A 226 -17.70 6.13 9.48
C ALA A 226 -16.66 6.85 8.61
N GLY A 227 -17.10 7.65 7.64
CA GLY A 227 -16.23 8.46 6.79
C GLY A 227 -15.43 9.50 7.58
N SER A 228 -16.03 10.10 8.61
CA SER A 228 -15.31 11.05 9.48
C SER A 228 -14.24 10.36 10.33
N ILE A 229 -14.56 9.22 10.94
CA ILE A 229 -13.61 8.46 11.76
C ILE A 229 -12.45 7.96 10.89
N ILE A 230 -12.75 7.34 9.74
CA ILE A 230 -11.73 6.86 8.79
C ILE A 230 -10.92 8.04 8.25
N GLY A 231 -11.59 9.15 7.93
CA GLY A 231 -10.95 10.38 7.45
C GLY A 231 -9.94 10.95 8.45
N PHE A 232 -10.33 11.05 9.72
CA PHE A 232 -9.49 11.57 10.80
C PHE A 232 -8.25 10.70 11.04
N PHE A 233 -8.44 9.38 11.24
CA PHE A 233 -7.30 8.46 11.42
C PHE A 233 -6.38 8.46 10.20
N ARG A 234 -6.95 8.54 9.00
CA ARG A 234 -6.15 8.60 7.77
C ARG A 234 -5.40 9.92 7.63
N LEU A 235 -5.96 11.03 8.13
CA LEU A 235 -5.33 12.34 8.16
C LEU A 235 -4.08 12.30 9.05
N LEU A 236 -4.22 11.77 10.26
CA LEU A 236 -3.10 11.59 11.18
C LEU A 236 -2.02 10.69 10.55
N SER A 237 -2.43 9.56 9.97
CA SER A 237 -1.53 8.63 9.28
C SER A 237 -0.75 9.30 8.15
N VAL A 238 -1.38 10.13 7.30
CA VAL A 238 -0.67 10.75 6.17
C VAL A 238 0.33 11.83 6.62
N ILE A 239 0.04 12.56 7.70
CA ILE A 239 0.98 13.54 8.27
C ILE A 239 2.21 12.83 8.84
N LEU A 240 2.00 11.77 9.63
CA LEU A 240 3.09 10.96 10.19
C LEU A 240 3.91 10.30 9.09
N PHE A 241 3.25 9.75 8.07
CA PHE A 241 3.90 9.16 6.91
C PHE A 241 4.76 10.17 6.15
N ALA A 242 4.28 11.40 5.95
CA ALA A 242 5.06 12.44 5.30
C ALA A 242 6.32 12.83 6.10
N LYS A 243 6.21 12.88 7.44
CA LYS A 243 7.36 13.11 8.33
C LYS A 243 8.35 11.95 8.29
N ALA A 244 7.87 10.71 8.26
CA ALA A 244 8.72 9.52 8.11
C ALA A 244 9.45 9.53 6.76
N LEU A 245 8.74 9.81 5.67
CA LEU A 245 9.30 9.92 4.32
C LEU A 245 10.34 11.02 4.17
N LYS A 246 10.27 12.08 4.98
CA LYS A 246 11.33 13.10 5.02
C LYS A 246 12.62 12.60 5.68
N ARG A 247 12.51 11.74 6.69
CA ARG A 247 13.65 11.30 7.53
C ARG A 247 14.32 10.03 7.03
N GLU A 248 13.55 9.12 6.45
CA GLU A 248 14.03 7.79 6.07
C GLU A 248 14.00 7.56 4.56
N ASN A 249 14.81 6.60 4.12
CA ASN A 249 14.83 6.15 2.73
C ASN A 249 13.54 5.42 2.36
N VAL A 250 13.18 5.45 1.07
CA VAL A 250 11.92 4.87 0.58
C VAL A 250 11.84 3.38 0.88
N GLN A 251 12.96 2.67 0.72
CA GLN A 251 13.06 1.21 0.94
C GLN A 251 12.71 0.83 2.38
N VAL A 252 13.22 1.59 3.35
CA VAL A 252 13.00 1.34 4.77
C VAL A 252 11.53 1.53 5.12
N ILE A 253 10.93 2.60 4.61
CA ILE A 253 9.52 2.90 4.85
C ILE A 253 8.62 1.84 4.21
N ALA A 254 8.95 1.36 3.02
CA ALA A 254 8.20 0.31 2.35
C ALA A 254 8.22 -1.01 3.15
N ILE A 255 9.39 -1.41 3.66
CA ILE A 255 9.53 -2.61 4.50
C ILE A 255 8.77 -2.45 5.82
N ILE A 256 8.92 -1.33 6.51
CA ILE A 256 8.20 -1.07 7.78
C ILE A 256 6.69 -1.07 7.57
N ALA A 257 6.19 -0.55 6.43
CA ALA A 257 4.76 -0.53 6.11
C ALA A 257 4.15 -1.94 5.93
N SER A 258 4.96 -3.00 5.75
CA SER A 258 4.44 -4.37 5.76
C SER A 258 3.92 -4.80 7.14
N LEU A 259 4.37 -4.16 8.23
CA LEU A 259 3.87 -4.42 9.58
C LEU A 259 2.37 -4.11 9.73
N ASP A 260 1.81 -3.29 8.84
CA ASP A 260 0.37 -3.00 8.81
C ASP A 260 -0.46 -4.29 8.78
N ILE A 261 0.03 -5.35 8.12
CA ILE A 261 -0.69 -6.63 8.04
C ILE A 261 -0.67 -7.39 9.37
N VAL A 262 0.45 -7.29 10.10
CA VAL A 262 0.63 -7.92 11.42
C VAL A 262 -0.28 -7.22 12.42
N PHE A 263 -0.29 -5.88 12.41
CA PHE A 263 -1.18 -5.10 13.26
C PHE A 263 -2.66 -5.31 12.89
N ALA A 264 -3.00 -5.42 11.61
CA ALA A 264 -4.36 -5.70 11.18
C ALA A 264 -4.89 -7.02 11.75
N VAL A 265 -4.09 -8.09 11.73
CA VAL A 265 -4.51 -9.37 12.28
C VAL A 265 -4.48 -9.38 13.81
N LEU A 266 -3.56 -8.67 14.44
CA LEU A 266 -3.56 -8.48 15.89
C LEU A 266 -4.86 -7.78 16.35
N LEU A 267 -5.27 -6.72 15.65
CA LEU A 267 -6.55 -6.06 15.89
C LEU A 267 -7.73 -6.97 15.59
N GLN A 268 -7.67 -7.75 14.49
CA GLN A 268 -8.72 -8.74 14.17
C GLN A 268 -8.89 -9.76 15.30
N TYR A 269 -7.79 -10.22 15.90
CA TYR A 269 -7.82 -11.13 17.04
C TYR A 269 -8.44 -10.47 18.28
N ILE A 270 -8.05 -9.23 18.59
CA ILE A 270 -8.58 -8.49 19.76
C ILE A 270 -10.09 -8.24 19.64
N PHE A 271 -10.55 -7.78 18.48
CA PHE A 271 -11.95 -7.37 18.30
C PHE A 271 -12.89 -8.52 17.94
N PHE A 272 -12.45 -9.43 17.06
CA PHE A 272 -13.32 -10.49 16.52
C PHE A 272 -13.06 -11.86 17.13
N ARG A 273 -12.04 -12.00 18.01
CA ARG A 273 -11.61 -13.27 18.62
C ARG A 273 -11.39 -14.40 17.60
N GLN A 274 -11.06 -14.05 16.35
CA GLN A 274 -10.78 -15.01 15.29
C GLN A 274 -9.28 -15.29 15.24
N THR A 275 -8.89 -16.53 15.52
CA THR A 275 -7.51 -16.99 15.39
C THR A 275 -7.19 -17.34 13.95
N LYS A 276 -5.96 -17.07 13.51
CA LYS A 276 -5.45 -17.53 12.21
C LYS A 276 -4.65 -18.83 12.39
N SER A 277 -4.35 -19.49 11.27
CA SER A 277 -3.55 -20.72 11.23
C SER A 277 -2.11 -20.49 11.75
N LEU A 278 -1.45 -21.52 12.28
CA LEU A 278 -0.08 -21.42 12.83
C LEU A 278 0.94 -20.81 11.85
N ILE A 279 0.83 -21.15 10.58
CA ILE A 279 1.71 -20.63 9.52
C ILE A 279 1.52 -19.11 9.29
N PHE A 280 0.35 -18.54 9.62
CA PHE A 280 0.15 -17.09 9.64
C PHE A 280 1.10 -16.46 10.67
N TYR A 281 1.14 -17.02 11.88
CA TYR A 281 2.00 -16.51 12.96
C TYR A 281 3.49 -16.63 12.59
N LEU A 282 3.87 -17.71 11.90
CA LEU A 282 5.22 -17.85 11.36
C LEU A 282 5.54 -16.72 10.35
N GLY A 283 4.64 -16.47 9.39
CA GLY A 283 4.80 -15.38 8.44
C GLY A 283 4.87 -13.99 9.11
N ALA A 284 3.98 -13.73 10.07
CA ALA A 284 3.98 -12.50 10.85
C ALA A 284 5.28 -12.29 11.64
N SER A 285 5.82 -13.36 12.24
CA SER A 285 7.11 -13.31 12.95
C SER A 285 8.27 -12.95 12.00
N LEU A 286 8.28 -13.48 10.78
CA LEU A 286 9.27 -13.13 9.75
C LEU A 286 9.22 -11.65 9.38
N ILE A 287 8.01 -11.10 9.22
CA ILE A 287 7.82 -9.68 8.91
C ILE A 287 8.37 -8.82 10.05
N VAL A 288 8.06 -9.18 11.31
CA VAL A 288 8.57 -8.46 12.50
C VAL A 288 10.09 -8.53 12.59
N ILE A 289 10.69 -9.71 12.39
CA ILE A 289 12.15 -9.88 12.38
C ILE A 289 12.78 -9.02 11.28
N SER A 290 12.20 -8.98 10.08
CA SER A 290 12.70 -8.19 8.95
C SER A 290 12.73 -6.69 9.26
N ALA A 291 11.70 -6.19 9.96
CA ALA A 291 11.60 -4.81 10.38
C ALA A 291 12.59 -4.48 11.49
N ILE A 292 12.72 -5.35 12.51
CA ILE A 292 13.68 -5.17 13.61
C ILE A 292 15.11 -5.14 13.07
N MET A 293 15.47 -6.09 12.21
CA MET A 293 16.79 -6.15 11.58
C MET A 293 17.13 -4.83 10.87
N LEU A 294 16.17 -4.28 10.13
CA LEU A 294 16.35 -3.03 9.40
C LEU A 294 16.44 -1.82 10.34
N SER A 295 15.63 -1.78 11.40
CA SER A 295 15.66 -0.71 12.40
C SER A 295 16.99 -0.69 13.17
N VAL A 296 17.52 -1.84 13.56
CA VAL A 296 18.80 -1.96 14.27
C VAL A 296 19.95 -1.52 13.38
N ASP A 297 19.99 -1.98 12.12
CA ASP A 297 21.02 -1.58 11.15
C ASP A 297 21.01 -0.07 10.87
N ARG A 298 19.82 0.55 10.87
CA ARG A 298 19.68 2.00 10.73
C ARG A 298 20.15 2.75 11.96
N HIS A 299 19.79 2.27 13.14
CA HIS A 299 20.23 2.85 14.40
C HIS A 299 21.76 2.87 14.49
N SER A 300 22.42 1.73 14.27
CA SER A 300 23.89 1.61 14.33
C SER A 300 24.59 2.53 13.32
N THR A 301 24.04 2.62 12.10
CA THR A 301 24.61 3.46 11.04
C THR A 301 24.50 4.95 11.35
N ASN A 302 23.38 5.39 11.94
CA ASN A 302 23.19 6.77 12.36
C ASN A 302 24.08 7.13 13.55
N GLU A 303 24.24 6.20 14.50
CA GLU A 303 25.12 6.37 15.65
C GLU A 303 26.59 6.52 15.22
N GLN A 304 27.03 5.72 14.24
CA GLN A 304 28.38 5.80 13.70
C GLN A 304 28.65 7.13 12.99
N LYS A 305 27.71 7.62 12.17
CA LYS A 305 27.81 8.95 11.55
C LYS A 305 27.93 10.07 12.57
N ARG A 306 27.14 9.99 13.67
CA ARG A 306 27.19 10.98 14.74
C ARG A 306 28.54 10.99 15.45
N LYS A 307 29.11 9.81 15.75
CA LYS A 307 30.46 9.70 16.34
C LYS A 307 31.54 10.28 15.42
N THR A 308 31.49 10.01 14.12
CA THR A 308 32.43 10.58 13.15
C THR A 308 32.34 12.10 13.07
N GLN A 309 31.13 12.68 13.10
CA GLN A 309 30.93 14.14 13.12
C GLN A 309 31.51 14.78 14.37
N ILE A 310 31.24 14.23 15.56
CA ILE A 310 31.77 14.74 16.83
C ILE A 310 33.32 14.73 16.82
N ASN A 311 33.93 13.66 16.33
CA ASN A 311 35.39 13.58 16.23
C ASN A 311 35.96 14.61 15.24
N HIS A 312 35.25 14.90 14.15
CA HIS A 312 35.69 15.90 13.18
C HIS A 312 35.62 17.33 13.73
N ASP A 313 34.52 17.68 14.43
CA ASP A 313 34.34 18.99 15.05
C ASP A 313 35.34 19.21 16.20
N GLY A 314 35.59 18.17 17.01
CA GLY A 314 36.60 18.20 18.07
C GLY A 314 38.01 18.47 17.54
N ASN A 315 38.39 17.82 16.44
CA ASN A 315 39.70 18.06 15.81
C ASN A 315 39.83 19.48 15.21
N HIS A 316 38.75 20.06 14.69
CA HIS A 316 38.76 21.44 14.20
C HIS A 316 38.93 22.46 15.32
N GLN A 317 38.32 22.23 16.49
CA GLN A 317 38.50 23.12 17.63
C GLN A 317 39.90 23.05 18.24
N ILE A 318 40.54 21.88 18.22
CA ILE A 318 41.94 21.73 18.67
C ILE A 318 42.90 22.48 17.72
N ASN A 319 42.72 22.36 16.40
CA ASN A 319 43.59 23.03 15.42
C ASN A 319 43.42 24.56 15.34
N ASN A 320 42.28 25.12 15.77
CA ASN A 320 42.07 26.58 15.78
C ASN A 320 42.58 27.26 17.06
N ASN A 321 42.94 26.49 18.09
CA ASN A 321 43.41 26.99 19.39
C ASN A 321 44.94 26.84 19.59
N VAL A 322 45.67 26.42 18.55
CA VAL A 322 47.14 26.32 18.49
C VAL A 322 47.64 27.34 17.48
#